data_AF-A0A8S1NJQ5-F1
#
_entry.id   AF-A0A8S1NJQ5-F1
#
_cell.length_a   1.000
_cell.length_b   1.000
_cell.length_c   1.000
_cell.angle_alpha   90.00
_cell.angle_beta   90.00
_cell.angle_gamma   90.00
#
_symmetry.space_group_name_H-M   'P 1'
#
loop_
_entity.id
_entity.type
_entity.pdbx_description
1 polymer ?
#
loop_
_entity_poly.entity_id
_entity_poly.type
_entity_poly.pdbx_seq_one_letter_code
_entity_poly.pdbx_strand_id
1 'polypeptide(L)'
;MYYSIQSSGYQMFNEYGGKNGIQTELHETFLNDYQIIYVGSYNNGIKSGQWEIKYRESNTEEFIKMYVIVLLVVRDNMMKKD
;
A
#
# COMPACT_ATOMS: atom_id res chain seq x y z
N MET A 1 27.96 -5.76 0.38
CA MET A 1 27.09 -6.72 -0.34
C MET A 1 25.92 -7.00 0.59
N TYR A 2 24.86 -6.19 0.50
CA TYR A 2 23.69 -6.33 1.36
C TYR A 2 22.59 -6.99 0.56
N TYR A 3 22.09 -8.10 1.09
CA TYR A 3 20.90 -8.76 0.58
C TYR A 3 19.74 -7.77 0.65
N SER A 4 19.26 -7.36 -0.53
CA SER A 4 18.03 -6.61 -0.69
C SER A 4 16.87 -7.53 -0.31
N ILE A 5 16.53 -7.54 0.97
CA ILE A 5 15.23 -8.03 1.40
C ILE A 5 14.23 -7.12 0.70
N GLN A 6 13.49 -7.73 -0.22
CA GLN A 6 12.40 -7.15 -1.00
C GLN A 6 11.23 -6.87 -0.04
N SER A 7 11.46 -5.96 0.90
CA SER A 7 10.45 -5.37 1.77
C SER A 7 9.74 -4.31 0.94
N SER A 8 8.50 -4.62 0.56
CA SER A 8 7.49 -3.69 0.10
C SER A 8 7.67 -2.28 0.68
N GLY A 9 7.88 -1.30 -0.22
CA GLY A 9 7.61 0.12 -0.01
C GLY A 9 8.23 0.76 1.22
N TYR A 10 9.42 1.35 1.08
CA TYR A 10 9.80 2.45 1.96
C TYR A 10 8.71 3.52 1.88
N GLN A 11 7.99 3.74 2.99
CA GLN A 11 7.15 4.92 3.15
C GLN A 11 8.06 6.13 3.13
N MET A 12 8.17 6.79 1.98
CA MET A 12 8.92 8.03 1.85
C MET A 12 8.01 9.15 2.34
N PHE A 13 8.21 9.61 3.57
CA PHE A 13 7.64 10.88 4.00
C PHE A 13 8.58 11.99 3.56
N ASN A 14 8.05 13.13 3.09
CA ASN A 14 8.85 14.33 2.93
C ASN A 14 9.22 14.91 4.30
N GLU A 15 10.09 15.92 4.31
CA GLU A 15 10.56 16.59 5.54
C GLU A 15 9.45 17.18 6.42
N TYR A 16 8.23 17.29 5.89
CA TYR A 16 7.03 17.80 6.56
C TYR A 16 6.06 16.68 6.99
N GLY A 17 6.45 15.41 6.89
CA GLY A 17 5.59 14.27 7.22
C GLY A 17 4.52 13.95 6.17
N GLY A 18 4.56 14.58 5.01
CA GLY A 18 3.66 14.33 3.88
C GLY A 18 4.08 13.09 3.09
N LYS A 19 3.11 12.29 2.63
CA LYS A 19 3.36 11.11 1.78
C LYS A 19 4.12 11.52 0.50
N ASN A 20 5.16 10.78 0.16
CA ASN A 20 5.93 10.92 -1.07
C ASN A 20 6.24 9.52 -1.65
N GLY A 21 6.45 9.44 -2.96
CA GLY A 21 6.75 8.16 -3.63
C GLY A 21 5.57 7.22 -3.77
N ILE A 22 5.84 5.95 -4.11
CA ILE A 22 4.82 4.93 -4.35
C ILE A 22 4.13 4.52 -3.05
N GLN A 23 2.81 4.55 -3.06
CA GLN A 23 1.95 4.22 -1.93
C GLN A 23 0.87 3.24 -2.38
N THR A 24 0.39 2.46 -1.42
CA THR A 24 -0.75 1.56 -1.60
C THR A 24 -1.88 2.00 -0.68
N GLU A 25 -3.09 2.09 -1.21
CA GLU A 25 -4.29 2.46 -0.46
C GLU A 25 -5.38 1.41 -0.63
N LEU A 26 -6.14 1.18 0.45
CA LEU A 26 -7.31 0.31 0.40
C LEU A 26 -8.48 1.06 -0.23
N HIS A 27 -9.29 0.35 -1.01
CA HIS A 27 -10.59 0.84 -1.44
C HIS A 27 -11.49 1.14 -0.23
N GLU A 28 -12.39 2.13 -0.34
CA GLU A 28 -13.31 2.48 0.74
C GLU A 28 -14.21 1.31 1.16
N THR A 29 -14.57 0.45 0.22
CA THR A 29 -15.35 -0.78 0.43
C THR A 29 -14.46 -2.02 0.52
N PHE A 30 -13.28 -1.90 1.10
CA PHE A 30 -12.39 -3.05 1.27
C PHE A 30 -13.04 -4.10 2.19
N LEU A 31 -13.50 -5.20 1.60
CA LEU A 31 -14.17 -6.31 2.28
C LEU A 31 -13.50 -7.64 1.90
N ASN A 32 -13.78 -8.72 2.65
CA ASN A 32 -13.19 -10.04 2.38
C ASN A 32 -13.41 -10.53 0.94
N ASP A 33 -14.59 -10.25 0.39
CA ASP A 33 -14.98 -10.62 -0.97
C ASP A 33 -14.66 -9.52 -2.00
N TYR A 34 -14.29 -8.33 -1.54
CA TYR A 34 -14.01 -7.13 -2.35
C TYR A 34 -12.70 -6.49 -1.91
N GLN A 35 -11.60 -7.17 -2.20
CA GLN A 35 -10.25 -6.71 -1.88
C GLN A 35 -9.67 -5.96 -3.08
N ILE A 36 -9.85 -4.64 -3.06
CA ILE A 36 -9.36 -3.72 -4.09
C ILE A 36 -8.34 -2.77 -3.47
N ILE A 37 -7.19 -2.63 -4.11
CA ILE A 37 -6.16 -1.67 -3.71
C ILE A 37 -5.82 -0.73 -4.86
N TYR A 38 -5.38 0.47 -4.49
CA TYR A 38 -4.87 1.48 -5.40
C TYR A 38 -3.37 1.61 -5.18
N VAL A 39 -2.60 1.48 -6.26
CA VAL A 39 -1.13 1.66 -6.22
C VAL A 39 -0.76 2.84 -7.11
N GLY A 40 -0.11 3.82 -6.54
CA GLY A 40 0.31 5.01 -7.29
C GLY A 40 1.24 5.88 -6.49
N SER A 41 1.65 7.01 -7.07
CA SER A 41 2.61 7.89 -6.43
C SER A 41 1.93 9.05 -5.71
N TYR A 42 2.52 9.45 -4.59
CA TYR A 42 2.30 10.75 -4.00
C TYR A 42 3.50 11.66 -4.30
N ASN A 43 3.23 12.94 -4.52
CA ASN A 43 4.24 13.99 -4.55
C ASN A 43 3.80 15.09 -3.58
N ASN A 44 4.60 15.34 -2.54
CA ASN A 44 4.31 16.32 -1.49
C ASN A 44 2.91 16.19 -0.87
N GLY A 45 2.49 14.96 -0.56
CA GLY A 45 1.18 14.68 0.04
C GLY A 45 0.00 14.67 -0.94
N ILE A 46 0.22 14.95 -2.23
CA ILE A 46 -0.81 14.96 -3.27
C ILE A 46 -0.66 13.73 -4.16
N LYS A 47 -1.77 13.05 -4.50
CA LYS A 47 -1.78 11.94 -5.48
C LYS A 47 -1.28 12.45 -6.83
N SER A 48 -0.33 11.74 -7.42
CA SER A 48 0.32 12.11 -8.68
C SER A 48 0.37 10.93 -9.65
N GLY A 49 0.30 11.24 -10.95
CA GLY A 49 0.40 10.28 -12.03
C GLY A 49 -0.79 9.33 -12.12
N GLN A 50 -0.59 8.20 -12.80
CA GLN A 50 -1.58 7.15 -12.92
C GLN A 50 -1.60 6.28 -11.67
N TRP A 51 -2.81 5.92 -11.24
CA TRP A 51 -3.04 4.99 -10.15
C TRP A 51 -3.60 3.70 -10.70
N GLU A 52 -2.88 2.60 -10.45
CA GLU A 52 -3.26 1.27 -10.87
C GLU A 52 -4.27 0.69 -9.86
N ILE A 53 -5.35 0.12 -10.38
CA ILE A 53 -6.35 -0.59 -9.59
C ILE A 53 -5.99 -2.06 -9.63
N LYS A 54 -5.78 -2.66 -8.46
CA LYS A 54 -5.52 -4.10 -8.34
C LYS A 54 -6.65 -4.77 -7.58
N TYR A 55 -7.01 -5.94 -8.08
CA TYR A 55 -8.03 -6.80 -7.50
C TYR A 55 -7.35 -8.04 -6.94
N ARG A 56 -7.89 -8.59 -5.86
CA ARG A 56 -7.46 -9.90 -5.39
C ARG A 56 -7.82 -10.96 -6.44
N GLU A 57 -6.81 -11.51 -7.10
CA GLU A 57 -6.99 -12.68 -7.94
C GLU A 57 -7.23 -13.94 -7.08
N SER A 58 -7.96 -14.91 -7.61
CA SER A 58 -8.29 -16.16 -6.91
C SER A 58 -7.11 -17.13 -6.79
N ASN A 59 -5.96 -16.83 -7.43
CA ASN A 59 -4.77 -17.66 -7.33
C ASN A 59 -4.06 -17.46 -5.97
N THR A 60 -3.42 -18.50 -5.48
CA THR A 60 -2.87 -18.55 -4.11
C THR A 60 -1.73 -17.55 -3.87
N GLU A 61 -0.90 -17.28 -4.89
CA GLU A 61 0.26 -16.38 -4.74
C GLU A 61 -0.18 -14.91 -4.62
N GLU A 62 -1.06 -14.45 -5.50
CA GLU A 62 -1.62 -13.10 -5.45
C GLU A 62 -2.51 -12.90 -4.22
N PHE A 63 -3.16 -13.97 -3.74
CA PHE A 63 -3.84 -13.94 -2.45
C PHE A 63 -2.89 -13.64 -1.28
N ILE A 64 -1.76 -14.35 -1.19
CA ILE A 64 -0.78 -14.13 -0.13
C ILE A 64 -0.19 -12.72 -0.22
N LYS A 65 0.13 -12.24 -1.43
CA LYS A 65 0.63 -10.87 -1.63
C LYS A 65 -0.37 -9.82 -1.16
N MET A 66 -1.64 -9.96 -1.56
CA MET A 66 -2.71 -9.05 -1.12
C MET A 66 -2.89 -9.09 0.40
N TYR A 67 -2.91 -10.28 1.00
CA TYR A 67 -3.06 -10.44 2.44
C TYR A 67 -1.92 -9.76 3.23
N VAL A 68 -0.67 -9.91 2.79
CA VAL A 68 0.48 -9.23 3.40
C VAL A 68 0.36 -7.72 3.27
N ILE A 69 0.00 -7.20 2.09
CA ILE A 69 -0.22 -5.76 1.87
C ILE A 69 -1.28 -5.21 2.83
N VAL A 70 -2.41 -5.92 2.97
CA VAL A 70 -3.50 -5.52 3.87
C VAL A 70 -3.04 -5.48 5.31
N LEU A 71 -2.33 -6.51 5.78
CA LEU A 71 -1.81 -6.54 7.15
C LEU A 71 -0.86 -5.36 7.43
N LEU A 72 0.01 -5.01 6.47
CA LEU A 72 0.92 -3.88 6.62
C LEU A 72 0.15 -2.55 6.68
N VAL A 73 -0.78 -2.31 5.74
CA VAL A 73 -1.56 -1.07 5.71
C VAL A 73 -2.45 -0.92 6.94
N VAL A 74 -3.11 -2.00 7.38
CA VAL A 74 -3.97 -1.99 8.56
C VAL A 74 -3.17 -1.77 9.84
N ARG A 75 -1.98 -2.40 9.98
CA ARG A 75 -1.07 -2.15 11.10
C ARG A 75 -0.65 -0.69 11.15
N ASP A 76 -0.25 -0.11 10.02
CA ASP A 76 0.18 1.29 9.97
C ASP A 76 -0.95 2.26 10.31
N ASN A 77 -2.19 1.93 9.94
CA ASN A 77 -3.37 2.71 10.32
C ASN A 77 -3.67 2.60 11.82
N MET A 78 -3.44 1.43 12.44
CA MET A 78 -3.58 1.26 13.88
C MET A 78 -2.51 2.00 14.67
N MET A 79 -1.26 2.01 14.21
CA MET A 79 -0.15 2.71 14.88
C MET A 79 -0.24 4.24 14.79
N LYS A 80 -1.13 4.78 13.95
CA LYS A 80 -1.41 6.23 13.81
C LYS A 80 -2.57 6.71 14.68
N LYS A 81 -3.27 5.79 15.35
CA LYS A 81 -4.41 6.10 16.22
C LYS A 81 -3.91 6.08 17.67
N ASP A 82 -3.56 7.28 18.15
CA ASP A 82 -3.08 7.67 19.50
C ASP A 82 -1.67 7.20 19.92
#